data_AF-A0A0G1I4V8-F1
#
_entry.id   AF-A0A0G1I4V8-F1
#
_cell.length_a   1.000
_cell.length_b   1.000
_cell.length_c   1.000
_cell.angle_alpha   90.00
_cell.angle_beta   90.00
_cell.angle_gamma   90.00
#
_symmetry.space_group_name_H-M   'P 1'
#
loop_
_entity.id
_entity.type
_entity.pdbx_description
1 polymer ?
#
loop_
_entity_poly.entity_id
_entity_poly.type
_entity_poly.pdbx_seq_one_letter_code
_entity_poly.pdbx_strand_id
1 'polypeptide(L)' 'MTILQAFVLALIQSVTEFLPVSSSGHLIIIPKLFNWPLQPLWFDVVLHLGFIFGATSGRF' A
#
# COMPACT_ATOMS: atom_id res chain seq x y z
N MET A 1 0.11 -12.44 -7.04
CA MET A 1 0.99 -11.63 -6.17
C MET A 1 1.80 -12.57 -5.31
N THR A 2 3.11 -12.37 -5.19
CA THR A 2 3.94 -13.12 -4.21
C THR A 2 3.94 -12.39 -2.87
N ILE A 3 4.34 -13.08 -1.79
CA ILE A 3 4.49 -12.47 -0.45
C ILE A 3 5.47 -11.29 -0.49
N LEU A 4 6.55 -11.40 -1.25
CA LEU A 4 7.50 -10.31 -1.43
C LEU A 4 6.86 -9.09 -2.11
N GLN A 5 6.05 -9.30 -3.15
CA GLN A 5 5.34 -8.21 -3.84
C GLN A 5 4.33 -7.54 -2.89
N ALA A 6 3.57 -8.33 -2.13
CA ALA A 6 2.62 -7.80 -1.15
C ALA A 6 3.33 -6.97 -0.06
N PHE A 7 4.49 -7.43 0.42
CA PHE A 7 5.32 -6.70 1.37
C PHE A 7 5.84 -5.37 0.79
N VAL A 8 6.33 -5.38 -0.45
CA VAL A 8 6.78 -4.16 -1.14
C VAL A 8 5.63 -3.16 -1.30
N LEU A 9 4.45 -3.62 -1.73
CA LEU A 9 3.26 -2.76 -1.86
C LEU A 9 2.81 -2.20 -0.51
N ALA A 10 2.90 -2.98 0.58
CA ALA A 10 2.58 -2.51 1.93
C ALA A 10 3.54 -1.40 2.40
N LEU A 11 4.83 -1.52 2.11
CA LEU A 11 5.82 -0.47 2.41
C LEU A 11 5.54 0.79 1.59
N ILE A 12 5.26 0.65 0.29
CA ILE A 12 4.93 1.77 -0.59
C ILE A 12 3.66 2.47 -0.10
N GLN A 13 2.59 1.74 0.22
CA GLN A 13 1.38 2.32 0.81
C GLN A 13 1.73 3.11 2.07
N SER A 14 2.46 2.51 3.01
CA SER A 14 2.77 3.15 4.28
C SER A 14 3.56 4.45 4.10
N VAL A 15 4.57 4.45 3.22
CA VAL A 15 5.39 5.65 2.94
C VAL A 15 4.60 6.71 2.18
N THR A 16 3.86 6.32 1.13
CA THR A 16 3.12 7.25 0.28
C THR A 16 1.87 7.83 0.93
N GLU A 17 1.36 7.19 1.98
CA GLU A 17 0.24 7.73 2.77
C GLU A 17 0.69 8.82 3.76
N PHE A 18 1.97 8.84 4.17
CA PHE A 18 2.55 9.97 4.92
C PHE A 18 2.85 11.19 4.04
N LEU A 19 2.90 11.01 2.73
CA LEU A 19 3.21 12.05 1.74
C LEU A 19 1.93 12.46 1.01
N PRO A 20 1.70 13.75 0.69
CA PRO A 20 0.52 14.18 -0.08
C PRO A 20 0.66 13.86 -1.57
N VAL A 21 0.85 12.59 -1.94
CA VAL A 21 1.24 12.13 -3.30
C VAL A 21 0.35 11.04 -3.91
N SER A 22 -0.85 10.78 -3.36
CA SER A 22 -1.77 9.71 -3.78
C SER A 22 -1.17 8.29 -3.67
N SER A 23 -1.49 7.61 -2.58
CA SER A 23 -1.02 6.25 -2.30
C SER A 23 -1.62 5.20 -3.26
N SER A 24 -2.92 5.30 -3.58
CA SER A 24 -3.59 4.41 -4.54
C SER A 24 -2.96 4.44 -5.93
N GLY A 25 -2.45 5.60 -6.38
CA GLY A 25 -1.78 5.71 -7.67
C GLY A 25 -0.51 4.87 -7.74
N HIS A 26 0.30 4.90 -6.69
CA HIS A 26 1.52 4.10 -6.59
C HIS A 26 1.23 2.61 -6.54
N LEU A 27 0.17 2.21 -5.84
CA LEU A 27 -0.30 0.82 -5.78
C LEU A 27 -0.79 0.27 -7.13
N ILE A 28 -1.11 1.11 -8.11
CA ILE A 28 -1.48 0.70 -9.47
C ILE A 28 -0.28 0.78 -10.42
N ILE A 29 0.54 1.83 -10.30
CA ILE A 29 1.67 2.10 -11.20
C ILE A 29 2.81 1.10 -10.96
N ILE A 30 3.12 0.77 -9.71
CA ILE A 30 4.22 -0.15 -9.37
C ILE A 30 3.95 -1.56 -9.95
N PRO A 31 2.78 -2.20 -9.73
CA PRO A 31 2.51 -3.48 -10.38
C PRO A 31 2.57 -3.42 -11.90
N LYS A 32 2.09 -2.34 -12.52
CA LYS A 32 2.16 -2.16 -13.98
C LYS A 32 3.60 -2.03 -14.48
N LEU A 33 4.45 -1.27 -13.80
CA LEU A 33 5.87 -1.07 -14.16
C LEU A 33 6.66 -2.37 -14.09
N PHE A 34 6.44 -3.18 -13.07
CA PHE A 34 7.15 -4.45 -12.87
C PHE A 34 6.43 -5.67 -13.45
N ASN A 35 5.35 -5.45 -14.22
CA ASN A 35 4.50 -6.49 -14.79
C ASN A 35 4.00 -7.52 -13.75
N TRP A 36 3.69 -7.04 -12.55
CA TRP A 36 3.13 -7.83 -11.47
C TRP A 36 1.61 -7.93 -11.60
N PRO A 37 1.00 -9.04 -11.14
CA PRO A 37 -0.46 -9.18 -11.17
C PRO A 37 -1.12 -8.16 -10.24
N LEU A 38 -2.01 -7.33 -10.78
CA LEU A 38 -2.76 -6.35 -10.00
C LEU A 38 -3.50 -7.00 -8.82
N GLN A 39 -3.38 -6.37 -7.67
CA GLN A 39 -4.11 -6.75 -6.48
C GLN A 39 -5.60 -6.36 -6.60
N PRO A 40 -6.49 -7.10 -5.94
CA PRO A 40 -7.90 -6.72 -5.85
C PRO A 40 -8.11 -5.52 -4.92
N LEU A 41 -9.19 -4.78 -5.12
CA LEU A 41 -9.50 -3.55 -4.35
C LEU A 41 -9.52 -3.76 -2.82
N TRP A 42 -9.99 -4.93 -2.35
CA TRP A 42 -10.02 -5.22 -0.91
C TRP A 42 -8.62 -5.24 -0.29
N PHE A 43 -7.58 -5.56 -1.06
CA PHE A 43 -6.20 -5.53 -0.58
C PHE A 43 -5.76 -4.10 -0.29
N ASP A 44 -6.06 -3.16 -1.18
CA ASP A 44 -5.75 -1.73 -0.99
C ASP A 44 -6.46 -1.19 0.26
N VAL A 45 -7.73 -1.59 0.48
CA VAL A 45 -8.48 -1.24 1.70
C VAL A 45 -7.79 -1.79 2.94
N VAL A 46 -7.37 -3.06 2.94
CA VAL A 46 -6.68 -3.68 4.09
C VAL A 46 -5.33 -3.01 4.36
N LEU A 47 -4.55 -2.67 3.33
CA LEU A 47 -3.29 -1.94 3.50
C LEU A 47 -3.53 -0.56 4.11
N HIS A 48 -4.54 0.15 3.64
CA HIS A 48 -4.90 1.48 4.14
C HIS A 48 -5.37 1.41 5.61
N LEU A 49 -6.17 0.39 5.97
CA LEU A 49 -6.53 0.13 7.37
C LEU A 49 -5.29 -0.15 8.23
N GLY A 50 -4.36 -0.99 7.75
CA GLY A 50 -3.10 -1.26 8.43
C GLY A 50 -2.28 0.00 8.71
N PHE A 51 -2.21 0.92 7.73
CA PHE A 51 -1.61 2.23 7.94
C PHE A 51 -2.33 3.04 9.01
N ILE A 52 -3.66 3.16 8.94
CA ILE A 52 -4.44 3.93 9.93
C ILE A 52 -4.19 3.39 11.34
N PHE A 53 -4.27 2.07 11.54
CA PHE A 53 -4.02 1.44 12.83
C PHE A 53 -2.59 1.72 13.31
N GLY A 54 -1.58 1.55 12.46
CA GLY A 54 -0.19 1.85 12.81
C GLY A 54 0.02 3.33 13.18
N ALA A 55 -0.45 4.24 12.34
CA ALA A 55 -0.30 5.69 12.52
C ALA A 55 -1.05 6.22 13.76
N THR A 56 -2.19 5.63 14.12
CA THR A 56 -2.98 6.03 15.30
C THR A 56 -2.52 5.35 16.60
N SER A 57 -1.89 4.17 16.52
CA SER A 57 -1.41 3.44 17.70
C SER A 57 -0.33 4.15 18.52
N GLY A 58 0.38 5.12 17.95
CA GLY A 58 1.39 5.95 18.63
C GLY A 58 0.89 7.29 19.15
N ARG A 59 -0.44 7.55 19.11
CA ARG A 59 -1.07 8.79 19.56
C ARG A 59 -2.17 8.53 20.60
N PHE A 60 -1.79 7.92 21.71
CA PHE A 60 -2.48 7.96 23.01
C PHE A 60 -1.44 7.85 24.12
#